data_AF-A0AA42ZI92-F1
#
_entry.id   AF-A0AA42ZI92-F1
#
_cell.length_a   1.000
_cell.length_b   1.000
_cell.length_c   1.000
_cell.angle_alpha   90.00
_cell.angle_beta   90.00
_cell.angle_gamma   90.00
#
_symmetry.space_group_name_H-M   'P 1'
#
loop_
_entity.id
_entity.type
_entity.pdbx_description
1 polymer ?
#
loop_
_entity_poly.entity_id
_entity_poly.type
_entity_poly.pdbx_seq_one_letter_code
_entity_poly.pdbx_strand_id
1 'polypeptide(L)'
;MSSTVKAKQTEAKELLRQIYLMERSYYQNNDRYWIPAPGVLADKDSPYAFDTIGVEIMKSARYQYSVTGTDTSFVATATADRLDDDPAIDQWQIDADGELRAIIDDAIAR
;
A
#
# COMPACT_ATOMS: atom_id res chain seq x y z
N MET A 1 15.86 -9.66 -15.36
CA MET A 1 14.52 -9.06 -15.22
C MET A 1 13.89 -9.36 -13.84
N SER A 2 14.09 -10.56 -13.25
CA SER A 2 13.57 -10.93 -11.90
C SER A 2 14.01 -10.03 -10.72
N SER A 3 15.22 -9.45 -10.75
CA SER A 3 15.74 -8.63 -9.63
C SER A 3 14.98 -7.32 -9.46
N THR A 4 14.52 -6.72 -10.55
CA THR A 4 13.79 -5.44 -10.52
C THR A 4 12.38 -5.62 -9.98
N VAL A 5 11.69 -6.70 -10.36
CA VAL A 5 10.34 -7.05 -9.87
C VAL A 5 10.35 -7.24 -8.36
N LYS A 6 11.28 -8.07 -7.85
CA LYS A 6 11.42 -8.29 -6.40
C LYS A 6 11.75 -7.02 -5.65
N ALA A 7 12.61 -6.15 -6.19
CA ALA A 7 12.91 -4.86 -5.58
C ALA A 7 11.66 -3.97 -5.49
N LYS A 8 10.83 -3.95 -6.53
CA LYS A 8 9.57 -3.18 -6.53
C LYS A 8 8.51 -3.75 -5.59
N GLN A 9 8.41 -5.07 -5.48
CA GLN A 9 7.60 -5.72 -4.44
C GLN A 9 8.09 -5.35 -3.03
N THR A 10 9.40 -5.37 -2.79
CA THR A 10 9.97 -4.98 -1.50
C THR A 10 9.66 -3.53 -1.17
N GLU A 11 9.86 -2.60 -2.10
CA GLU A 11 9.48 -1.19 -1.96
C GLU A 11 8.00 -1.05 -1.60
N ALA A 12 7.11 -1.82 -2.24
CA ALA A 12 5.69 -1.79 -1.94
C ALA A 12 5.35 -2.29 -0.54
N LYS A 13 5.98 -3.38 -0.10
CA LYS A 13 5.81 -3.95 1.24
C LYS A 13 6.32 -3.01 2.33
N GLU A 14 7.42 -2.31 2.07
CA GLU A 14 7.96 -1.30 2.98
C GLU A 14 7.03 -0.11 3.11
N LEU A 15 6.48 0.39 2.00
CA LEU A 15 5.46 1.46 2.02
C LEU A 15 4.17 1.03 2.73
N LEU A 16 3.70 -0.21 2.53
CA LEU A 16 2.55 -0.73 3.28
C LEU A 16 2.84 -0.77 4.80
N ARG A 17 4.03 -1.21 5.20
CA ARG A 17 4.43 -1.17 6.62
C ARG A 17 4.51 0.26 7.16
N GLN A 18 4.98 1.21 6.36
CA GLN A 18 4.98 2.62 6.76
C GLN A 18 3.55 3.14 6.96
N ILE A 19 2.64 2.87 6.03
CA ILE A 19 1.21 3.21 6.18
C ILE A 19 0.66 2.62 7.47
N TYR A 20 0.92 1.35 7.75
CA TYR A 20 0.49 0.70 9.00
C TYR A 20 1.00 1.44 10.24
N LEU A 21 2.30 1.77 10.30
CA LEU A 21 2.88 2.46 11.45
C LEU A 21 2.27 3.85 11.65
N MET A 22 2.02 4.57 10.55
CA MET A 22 1.43 5.90 10.60
C MET A 22 -0.05 5.86 10.99
N GLU A 23 -0.82 4.87 10.51
CA GLU A 23 -2.20 4.61 10.96
C GLU A 23 -2.24 4.32 12.47
N ARG A 24 -1.31 3.50 12.97
CA ARG A 24 -1.18 3.24 14.41
C ARG A 24 -0.87 4.51 15.20
N SER A 25 0.05 5.35 14.71
CA SER A 25 0.35 6.63 15.33
C SER A 25 -0.86 7.57 15.33
N TYR A 26 -1.60 7.62 14.22
CA TYR A 26 -2.80 8.42 14.09
C TYR A 26 -3.89 7.95 15.07
N TYR A 27 -4.08 6.64 15.22
CA TYR A 27 -4.98 6.05 16.21
C TYR A 27 -4.62 6.46 17.64
N GLN A 28 -3.34 6.40 18.02
CA GLN A 28 -2.93 6.82 19.38
C GLN A 28 -3.21 8.29 19.68
N ASN A 29 -3.24 9.14 18.64
CA ASN A 29 -3.48 10.57 18.80
C ASN A 29 -4.95 10.98 18.70
N ASN A 30 -5.80 10.14 18.08
CA ASN A 30 -7.17 10.51 17.71
C ASN A 30 -8.24 9.50 18.15
N ASP A 31 -7.85 8.38 18.77
CA ASP A 31 -8.70 7.23 19.12
C ASP A 31 -9.48 6.62 17.93
N ARG A 32 -8.99 6.85 16.71
CA ARG A 32 -9.55 6.29 15.46
C ARG A 32 -8.49 6.19 14.37
N TYR A 33 -8.65 5.25 13.44
CA TYR A 33 -7.85 5.19 12.23
C TYR A 33 -8.25 6.27 11.23
N TRP A 34 -7.33 6.60 10.32
CA TRP A 34 -7.63 7.54 9.25
C TRP A 34 -8.18 6.78 8.05
N ILE A 35 -9.48 6.91 7.81
CA ILE A 35 -10.10 6.34 6.62
C ILE A 35 -10.33 7.46 5.60
N PRO A 36 -9.61 7.46 4.46
CA PRO A 36 -9.82 8.48 3.45
C PRO A 36 -11.19 8.32 2.78
N ALA A 37 -11.65 9.37 2.10
CA ALA A 37 -12.88 9.31 1.32
C ALA A 37 -12.80 8.21 0.25
N PRO A 38 -13.93 7.56 -0.11
CA PRO A 38 -13.93 6.54 -1.15
C PRO A 38 -13.28 7.03 -2.45
N GLY A 39 -12.38 6.22 -3.02
CA GLY A 39 -11.69 6.52 -4.27
C GLY A 39 -10.40 7.34 -4.14
N VAL A 40 -9.99 7.70 -2.91
CA VAL A 40 -8.65 8.27 -2.70
C VAL A 40 -7.60 7.19 -2.91
N LEU A 41 -6.67 7.48 -3.81
CA LEU A 41 -5.57 6.61 -4.18
C LEU A 41 -4.26 7.40 -4.10
N ALA A 42 -3.23 6.79 -3.51
CA ALA A 42 -1.89 7.36 -3.47
C ALA A 42 -1.01 6.61 -4.47
N ASP A 43 -0.34 7.34 -5.35
CA ASP A 43 0.55 6.78 -6.37
C ASP A 43 1.59 7.84 -6.78
N LYS A 44 2.39 7.53 -7.80
CA LYS A 44 3.41 8.44 -8.33
C LYS A 44 2.85 9.79 -8.85
N ASP A 45 1.60 9.82 -9.28
CA ASP A 45 0.93 11.00 -9.84
C ASP A 45 0.19 11.79 -8.74
N SER A 46 -0.17 11.12 -7.63
CA SER A 46 -0.76 11.69 -6.42
C SER A 46 0.07 11.36 -5.16
N PRO A 47 1.32 11.84 -5.06
CA PRO A 47 2.27 11.41 -4.02
C PRO A 47 1.85 11.79 -2.58
N TYR A 48 1.05 12.84 -2.42
CA TYR A 48 0.63 13.38 -1.12
C TYR A 48 -0.82 13.03 -0.77
N ALA A 49 -1.43 12.04 -1.44
CA ALA A 49 -2.80 11.64 -1.12
C ALA A 49 -2.96 11.14 0.33
N PHE A 50 -1.87 10.67 0.96
CA PHE A 50 -1.82 10.20 2.34
C PHE A 50 -1.11 11.17 3.31
N ASP A 51 -1.06 12.46 2.98
CA ASP A 51 -0.41 13.49 3.81
C ASP A 51 -1.03 13.62 5.21
N THR A 52 -2.31 13.28 5.38
CA THR A 52 -2.99 13.26 6.70
C THR A 52 -2.28 12.35 7.71
N ILE A 53 -1.74 11.23 7.23
CA ILE A 53 -0.94 10.29 8.04
C ILE A 53 0.55 10.46 7.76
N GLY A 54 0.98 11.54 7.11
CA GLY A 54 2.40 11.83 6.85
C GLY A 54 3.10 10.81 5.96
N VAL A 55 2.37 10.14 5.06
CA VAL A 55 2.95 9.19 4.09
C VAL A 55 3.02 9.85 2.71
N GLU A 56 4.23 9.85 2.14
CA GLU A 56 4.48 10.25 0.75
C GLU A 56 4.80 9.03 -0.11
N ILE A 57 4.16 8.94 -1.28
CA ILE A 57 4.49 7.91 -2.28
C ILE A 57 5.52 8.48 -3.26
N MET A 58 6.68 7.84 -3.36
CA MET A 58 7.74 8.29 -4.26
C MET A 58 7.28 8.25 -5.72
N LYS A 59 7.73 9.22 -6.53
CA LYS A 59 7.44 9.25 -7.99
C LYS A 59 7.93 8.03 -8.78
N SER A 60 8.84 7.24 -8.19
CA SER A 60 9.34 5.97 -8.72
C SER A 60 8.46 4.76 -8.40
N ALA A 61 7.42 4.93 -7.58
CA ALA A 61 6.52 3.87 -7.17
C ALA A 61 5.77 3.32 -8.39
N ARG A 62 5.62 1.99 -8.41
CA ARG A 62 4.87 1.26 -9.44
C ARG A 62 3.49 0.81 -8.97
N TYR A 63 3.29 0.79 -7.65
CA TYR A 63 2.03 0.42 -7.04
C TYR A 63 1.23 1.67 -6.73
N GLN A 64 -0.08 1.51 -6.80
CA GLN A 64 -1.06 2.41 -6.26
C GLN A 64 -1.57 1.88 -4.92
N TYR A 65 -1.75 2.77 -3.95
CA TYR A 65 -2.11 2.45 -2.58
C TYR A 65 -3.50 2.99 -2.27
N SER A 66 -4.30 2.18 -1.56
CA SER A 66 -5.59 2.56 -1.01
C SER A 66 -5.69 2.15 0.45
N VAL A 67 -6.42 2.93 1.25
CA VAL A 67 -6.77 2.59 2.63
C VAL A 67 -8.29 2.56 2.73
N THR A 68 -8.84 1.48 3.27
CA THR A 68 -10.28 1.30 3.48
C THR A 68 -10.52 0.69 4.86
N GLY A 69 -11.68 0.95 5.47
CA GLY A 69 -11.97 0.43 6.79
C GLY A 69 -13.00 1.24 7.56
N THR A 70 -12.89 1.18 8.88
CA THR A 70 -13.69 1.91 9.86
C THR A 70 -12.78 2.65 10.84
N ASP A 71 -13.36 3.37 11.81
CA ASP A 71 -12.58 4.05 12.85
C ASP A 71 -11.75 3.08 13.72
N THR A 72 -12.06 1.78 13.75
CA THR A 72 -11.39 0.78 14.60
C THR A 72 -10.63 -0.30 13.85
N SER A 73 -10.70 -0.32 12.51
CA SER A 73 -9.93 -1.24 11.68
C SER A 73 -9.66 -0.65 10.31
N PHE A 74 -8.54 -1.03 9.70
CA PHE A 74 -8.22 -0.64 8.33
C PHE A 74 -7.57 -1.79 7.58
N VAL A 75 -7.63 -1.69 6.26
CA VAL A 75 -6.87 -2.50 5.31
C VAL A 75 -6.24 -1.54 4.31
N ALA A 76 -4.92 -1.57 4.24
CA ALA A 76 -4.16 -0.88 3.21
C ALA A 76 -3.82 -1.88 2.09
N THR A 77 -4.10 -1.51 0.85
CA THR A 77 -3.85 -2.35 -0.34
C THR A 77 -2.88 -1.64 -1.27
N ALA A 78 -1.86 -2.34 -1.75
CA ALA A 78 -0.99 -1.93 -2.84
C ALA A 78 -1.32 -2.76 -4.08
N THR A 79 -1.63 -2.13 -5.21
CA THR A 79 -1.94 -2.80 -6.48
C THR A 79 -1.04 -2.26 -7.58
N ALA A 80 -0.44 -3.15 -8.37
CA ALA A 80 0.26 -2.82 -9.61
C ALA A 80 -0.36 -3.60 -10.77
N ASP A 81 -0.95 -2.89 -11.73
CA ASP A 81 -1.56 -3.50 -12.91
C ASP A 81 -0.54 -4.07 -13.90
N ARG A 82 0.70 -3.56 -13.84
CA ARG A 82 1.80 -4.00 -14.68
C ARG A 82 3.13 -3.76 -14.00
N LEU A 83 3.64 -4.79 -13.34
CA LEU A 83 4.91 -4.74 -12.65
C LEU A 83 6.09 -5.10 -13.56
N ASP A 84 5.86 -5.94 -14.56
CA ASP A 84 6.83 -6.33 -15.57
C ASP A 84 6.25 -6.38 -17.00
N ASP A 85 6.81 -7.22 -17.86
CA ASP A 85 6.40 -7.31 -19.26
C ASP A 85 5.08 -8.05 -19.46
N ASP A 86 4.54 -8.71 -18.43
CA ASP A 86 3.26 -9.40 -18.47
C ASP A 86 2.11 -8.56 -17.88
N PRO A 87 0.85 -8.87 -18.22
CA PRO A 87 -0.31 -8.12 -17.77
C PRO A 87 -0.83 -8.59 -16.40
N ALA A 88 -0.04 -9.33 -15.62
CA ALA A 88 -0.52 -9.82 -14.34
C ALA A 88 -0.51 -8.73 -13.29
N ILE A 89 -1.58 -8.73 -12.50
CA ILE A 89 -1.75 -7.80 -11.39
C ILE A 89 -1.00 -8.36 -10.19
N ASP A 90 -0.18 -7.53 -9.56
CA ASP A 90 0.41 -7.85 -8.27
C ASP A 90 -0.28 -7.05 -7.17
N GLN A 91 -0.75 -7.74 -6.13
CA GLN A 91 -1.52 -7.13 -5.06
C GLN A 91 -1.07 -7.60 -3.68
N TRP A 92 -0.73 -6.63 -2.83
CA TRP A 92 -0.33 -6.82 -1.44
C TRP A 92 -1.29 -6.08 -0.51
N GLN A 93 -1.52 -6.64 0.67
CA GLN A 93 -2.34 -6.01 1.72
C GLN A 93 -1.64 -6.08 3.06
N ILE A 94 -1.87 -5.06 3.88
CA ILE A 94 -1.61 -5.08 5.32
C ILE A 94 -2.87 -4.63 6.07
N ASP A 95 -3.21 -5.31 7.16
CA ASP A 95 -4.34 -4.96 8.01
C ASP A 95 -3.92 -4.25 9.30
N ALA A 96 -4.91 -3.89 10.12
CA ALA A 96 -4.71 -3.21 11.39
C ALA A 96 -3.97 -4.03 12.45
N ASP A 97 -3.83 -5.34 12.27
CA ASP A 97 -3.02 -6.22 13.13
C ASP A 97 -1.55 -6.27 12.66
N GLY A 98 -1.26 -5.71 11.48
CA GLY A 98 0.07 -5.68 10.87
C GLY A 98 0.38 -6.92 10.05
N GLU A 99 -0.62 -7.73 9.72
CA GLU A 99 -0.45 -8.92 8.90
C GLU A 99 -0.31 -8.53 7.43
N LEU A 100 0.91 -8.69 6.89
CA LEU A 100 1.21 -8.43 5.49
C LEU A 100 1.00 -9.71 4.67
N ARG A 101 0.09 -9.68 3.69
CA ARG A 101 -0.22 -10.82 2.81
C ARG A 101 -0.24 -10.44 1.34
N ALA A 102 0.14 -11.39 0.49
CA ALA A 102 -0.16 -11.33 -0.94
C ALA A 102 -1.61 -11.73 -1.17
N ILE A 103 -2.34 -10.96 -1.97
CA ILE A 103 -3.66 -11.34 -2.47
C ILE A 103 -3.52 -11.97 -3.85
N ILE A 104 -2.64 -11.42 -4.68
CA ILE A 104 -2.23 -11.97 -5.98
C ILE A 104 -0.72 -11.78 -6.08
N ASP A 105 0.05 -12.87 -6.18
CA ASP A 105 1.51 -12.84 -6.39
C ASP A 105 1.85 -13.70 -7.62
N ASP A 106 1.92 -13.07 -8.79
CA ASP A 106 2.24 -13.78 -10.03
C ASP A 106 3.75 -14.08 -10.20
N ALA A 107 4.60 -13.60 -9.29
CA ALA A 107 6.03 -13.92 -9.34
C ALA A 107 6.34 -15.37 -8.91
N ILE A 108 5.35 -16.11 -8.40
CA ILE A 108 5.48 -17.50 -7.91
C ILE A 108 5.02 -18.53 -8.96
N ALA A 109 4.21 -18.15 -9.95
CA ALA A 109 3.60 -19.08 -10.90
C ALA A 109 4.44 -19.36 -12.18
N ARG A 110 5.78 -19.41 -12.05
CA ARG A 110 6.69 -19.84 -13.13
C ARG A 110 7.74 -20.85 -12.70
#